data_AF-A0A0R3TE43-F1
#
_entry.id   AF-A0A0R3TE43-F1
#
_cell.length_a   1.000
_cell.length_b   1.000
_cell.length_c   1.000
_cell.angle_alpha   90.00
_cell.angle_beta   90.00
_cell.angle_gamma   90.00
#
_symmetry.space_group_name_H-M   'P 1'
#
loop_
_entity.id
_entity.type
_entity.pdbx_description
1 polymer ?
#
loop_
_entity_poly.entity_id
_entity_poly.type
_entity_poly.pdbx_seq_one_letter_code
_entity_poly.pdbx_strand_id
1 'polypeptide(L)'
;MKPHKVDQGKTEDGYVSFDSDSDEENGNRRSERKLKGKGEGKARDEGHSWYHYRRWRFCKVLLMDRCFDWKIVKIGNLEFLQVRNLHNQVTFTPSNFGSALDWAGAVNAAQLTNEAMDYTVSNDHGSFAPMRTDSQILVGIDGAAYMAAVADAMEAARYEILIADWFLSPEIYLKRPYINDYWRLDKLLKRKAVIRHPSHFRDRTFNWSHHEKLVVVDQSVVFMGGIDLCFGRWDRPDHP
;
A
#
# COMPACT_ATOMS: atom_id res chain seq x y z
N MET A 1 -5.83 -9.45 -12.02
CA MET A 1 -5.65 -9.99 -10.65
C MET A 1 -5.88 -11.50 -10.70
N LYS A 2 -5.02 -12.31 -10.07
CA LYS A 2 -5.35 -13.71 -9.72
C LYS A 2 -5.47 -13.79 -8.20
N PRO A 3 -6.43 -14.55 -7.66
CA PRO A 3 -6.60 -14.66 -6.21
C PRO A 3 -5.46 -15.48 -5.57
N HIS A 4 -5.17 -15.16 -4.31
CA HIS A 4 -4.17 -15.80 -3.48
C HIS A 4 -4.50 -17.29 -3.30
N LYS A 5 -3.52 -18.18 -3.51
CA LYS A 5 -3.65 -19.58 -3.06
C LYS A 5 -3.53 -19.61 -1.54
N VAL A 6 -4.42 -20.35 -0.90
CA VAL A 6 -4.40 -20.71 0.51
C VAL A 6 -3.38 -21.83 0.68
N ASP A 7 -2.33 -21.62 1.48
CA ASP A 7 -1.41 -22.68 1.86
C ASP A 7 -2.09 -23.59 2.90
N GLN A 8 -2.30 -24.85 2.53
CA GLN A 8 -2.64 -25.92 3.44
C GLN A 8 -1.35 -26.38 4.14
N GLY A 9 -1.37 -26.41 5.46
CA GLY A 9 -0.17 -26.49 6.30
C GLY A 9 0.59 -27.81 6.30
N LYS A 10 1.77 -27.75 6.90
CA LYS A 10 2.38 -28.86 7.65
C LYS A 10 3.08 -28.29 8.89
N THR A 11 2.59 -28.72 10.04
CA THR A 11 3.29 -28.73 11.33
C THR A 11 4.52 -29.61 11.25
N GLU A 12 5.64 -29.18 11.84
CA GLU A 12 6.51 -30.04 12.66
C GLU A 12 7.59 -29.19 13.35
N ASP A 13 7.80 -29.54 14.63
CA ASP A 13 8.67 -28.91 15.62
C ASP A 13 10.17 -29.10 15.34
N GLY A 14 11.00 -28.19 15.86
CA GLY A 14 12.46 -28.44 15.94
C GLY A 14 13.31 -27.21 16.26
N TYR A 15 13.48 -26.93 17.56
CA TYR A 15 14.57 -26.10 18.11
C TYR A 15 15.92 -26.80 17.92
N VAL A 16 16.96 -26.13 17.37
CA VAL A 16 18.34 -26.18 17.88
C VAL A 16 19.07 -24.89 17.53
N SER A 17 19.85 -24.43 18.50
CA SER A 17 20.54 -23.16 18.68
C SER A 17 22.07 -23.25 18.44
N PHE A 18 22.71 -22.07 18.53
CA PHE A 18 24.13 -21.76 18.86
C PHE A 18 25.17 -21.51 17.72
N ASP A 19 25.53 -20.23 17.63
CA ASP A 19 26.87 -19.62 17.83
C ASP A 19 28.00 -19.64 16.78
N SER A 20 28.30 -18.40 16.33
CA SER A 20 29.54 -17.61 16.39
C SER A 20 30.93 -18.16 15.99
N ASP A 21 31.67 -17.24 15.36
CA ASP A 21 33.13 -17.10 15.27
C ASP A 21 33.88 -18.12 14.38
N SER A 22 35.01 -17.84 13.73
CA SER A 22 35.74 -16.63 13.31
C SER A 22 36.93 -17.16 12.47
N ASP A 23 37.48 -16.28 11.63
CA ASP A 23 38.90 -16.16 11.23
C ASP A 23 39.71 -17.32 10.61
N GLU A 24 40.12 -17.01 9.37
CA GLU A 24 41.50 -16.94 8.85
C GLU A 24 42.42 -18.18 8.71
N GLU A 25 42.91 -18.25 7.47
CA GLU A 25 44.32 -18.32 7.06
C GLU A 25 44.98 -19.62 6.56
N ASN A 26 45.46 -19.44 5.32
CA ASN A 26 46.76 -19.84 4.76
C ASN A 26 47.09 -21.31 4.46
N GLY A 27 47.56 -21.49 3.22
CA GLY A 27 48.86 -22.15 3.04
C GLY A 27 49.01 -23.15 1.89
N ASN A 28 49.43 -22.63 0.74
CA ASN A 28 50.59 -23.11 -0.03
C ASN A 28 50.51 -24.37 -0.94
N ARG A 29 50.47 -24.07 -2.25
CA ARG A 29 51.32 -24.52 -3.38
C ARG A 29 51.73 -26.00 -3.60
N ARG A 30 51.57 -26.35 -4.89
CA ARG A 30 52.42 -27.21 -5.77
C ARG A 30 52.34 -28.72 -5.46
N SER A 31 52.29 -29.66 -6.41
CA SER A 31 52.61 -29.64 -7.83
C SER A 31 52.28 -31.00 -8.47
N GLU A 32 52.26 -31.02 -9.81
CA GLU A 32 52.61 -32.15 -10.70
C GLU A 32 51.51 -33.02 -11.35
N ARG A 33 51.45 -32.84 -12.68
CA ARG A 33 51.52 -33.83 -13.77
C ARG A 33 50.32 -34.77 -14.02
N LYS A 34 49.66 -34.40 -15.13
CA LYS A 34 48.99 -35.23 -16.15
C LYS A 34 49.39 -36.72 -16.18
N LEU A 35 48.39 -37.59 -16.20
CA LEU A 35 48.34 -38.76 -17.09
C LEU A 35 46.89 -38.95 -17.59
N LYS A 36 46.75 -39.02 -18.92
CA LYS A 36 45.50 -39.27 -19.64
C LYS A 36 45.11 -40.74 -19.49
N GLY A 37 43.90 -41.00 -18.98
CA GLY A 37 43.15 -42.24 -19.23
C GLY A 37 41.91 -41.91 -20.07
N LYS A 38 41.81 -42.51 -21.27
CA LYS A 38 40.58 -42.53 -22.08
C LYS A 38 39.74 -43.72 -21.60
N GLY A 39 38.45 -43.48 -21.35
CA GLY A 39 37.49 -44.56 -21.15
C GLY A 39 36.15 -44.07 -20.60
N GLU A 40 35.14 -44.09 -21.48
CA GLU A 40 33.74 -44.43 -21.19
C GLU A 40 32.78 -43.36 -20.63
N GLY A 41 31.81 -43.02 -21.50
CA GLY A 41 30.39 -42.79 -21.21
C GLY A 41 30.00 -41.88 -20.07
N LYS A 42 29.66 -40.62 -20.37
CA LYS A 42 28.76 -39.83 -19.51
C LYS A 42 27.64 -39.18 -20.31
N ALA A 43 26.46 -39.34 -19.71
CA ALA A 43 25.15 -38.96 -20.18
C ALA A 43 25.06 -37.48 -20.62
N ARG A 44 24.13 -37.24 -21.55
CA ARG A 44 23.66 -35.90 -21.92
C ARG A 44 23.14 -35.22 -20.65
N ASP A 45 23.88 -34.22 -20.17
CA ASP A 45 23.38 -33.31 -19.15
C ASP A 45 22.43 -32.35 -19.88
N GLU A 46 21.14 -32.59 -19.70
CA GLU A 46 20.08 -31.72 -20.17
C GLU A 46 20.27 -30.36 -19.51
N GLY A 47 20.65 -29.37 -20.30
CA GLY A 47 20.83 -28.01 -19.84
C GLY A 47 19.57 -27.53 -19.12
N HIS A 48 19.63 -27.49 -17.79
CA HIS A 48 18.66 -26.82 -16.95
C HIS A 48 18.65 -25.34 -17.34
N SER A 49 17.74 -24.98 -18.25
CA SER A 49 17.41 -23.61 -18.57
C SER A 49 16.82 -22.98 -17.31
N TRP A 50 17.63 -22.20 -16.60
CA TRP A 50 17.20 -21.40 -15.48
C TRP A 50 16.11 -20.41 -15.96
N TYR A 51 14.85 -20.73 -15.66
CA TYR A 51 13.75 -19.79 -15.85
C TYR A 51 13.93 -18.64 -14.86
N HIS A 52 14.45 -17.52 -15.34
CA HIS A 52 14.41 -16.27 -14.60
C HIS A 52 12.93 -15.88 -14.41
N TYR A 53 12.41 -16.12 -13.21
CA TYR A 53 11.14 -15.54 -12.79
C TYR A 53 11.28 -14.02 -12.83
N ARG A 54 10.63 -13.38 -13.82
CA ARG A 54 10.55 -11.92 -13.90
C ARG A 54 9.88 -11.42 -12.64
N ARG A 55 10.66 -10.79 -11.77
CA ARG A 55 10.17 -10.11 -10.58
C ARG A 55 9.44 -8.85 -11.06
N TRP A 56 8.11 -8.90 -11.07
CA TRP A 56 7.29 -7.75 -11.45
C TRP A 56 7.59 -6.58 -10.52
N ARG A 57 7.91 -5.42 -11.09
CA ARG A 57 8.03 -4.16 -10.36
C ARG A 57 6.91 -3.25 -10.83
N PHE A 58 6.10 -2.76 -9.91
CA PHE A 58 5.14 -1.71 -10.21
C PHE A 58 5.91 -0.45 -10.62
N CYS A 59 5.69 0.01 -11.86
CA CYS A 59 6.38 1.19 -12.39
C CYS A 59 5.52 2.45 -12.27
N LYS A 60 4.20 2.31 -12.43
CA LYS A 60 3.21 3.39 -12.31
C LYS A 60 1.86 2.82 -11.88
N VAL A 61 1.13 3.59 -11.10
CA VAL A 61 -0.28 3.35 -10.76
C VAL A 61 -1.09 4.49 -11.36
N LEU A 62 -2.17 4.16 -12.05
CA LEU A 62 -3.13 5.13 -12.59
C LEU A 62 -4.50 4.76 -12.01
N LEU A 63 -5.18 5.74 -11.41
CA LEU A 63 -6.50 5.55 -10.83
C LEU A 63 -7.58 5.67 -11.91
N MET A 64 -8.61 4.86 -11.80
CA MET A 64 -9.86 5.02 -12.56
C MET A 64 -10.73 6.06 -11.84
N ASP A 65 -10.75 7.29 -12.36
CA ASP A 65 -11.57 8.40 -11.86
C ASP A 65 -12.59 8.84 -12.92
N ARG A 66 -13.36 9.90 -12.65
CA ARG A 66 -14.41 10.39 -13.55
C ARG A 66 -13.91 10.89 -14.91
N CYS A 67 -12.60 11.11 -15.06
CA CYS A 67 -11.98 11.44 -16.35
C CYS A 67 -11.14 10.29 -16.90
N PHE A 68 -11.31 9.07 -16.35
CA PHE A 68 -10.67 7.89 -16.88
C PHE A 68 -11.15 7.60 -18.29
N ASP A 69 -10.20 7.60 -19.20
CA ASP A 69 -10.47 7.47 -20.63
C ASP A 69 -9.27 6.83 -21.30
N TRP A 70 -9.51 6.12 -22.40
CA TRP A 70 -8.47 5.45 -23.15
C TRP A 70 -8.76 5.52 -24.65
N LYS A 71 -7.68 5.55 -25.44
CA LYS A 71 -7.77 5.48 -26.89
C LYS A 71 -6.53 4.86 -27.50
N ILE A 72 -6.70 4.26 -28.66
CA ILE A 72 -5.58 3.79 -29.48
C ILE A 72 -5.12 4.95 -30.35
N VAL A 73 -3.83 5.28 -30.25
CA VAL A 73 -3.18 6.32 -31.04
C VAL A 73 -2.23 5.65 -32.02
N LYS A 74 -2.29 6.02 -33.30
CA LYS A 74 -1.36 5.53 -34.32
C LYS A 74 -0.31 6.58 -34.63
N ILE A 75 0.95 6.18 -34.62
CA ILE A 75 2.08 7.02 -35.05
C ILE A 75 2.88 6.22 -36.06
N GLY A 76 2.77 6.58 -37.34
CA GLY A 76 3.27 5.74 -38.43
C GLY A 76 2.55 4.38 -38.45
N ASN A 77 3.34 3.30 -38.50
CA ASN A 77 2.83 1.92 -38.48
C ASN A 77 2.68 1.34 -37.07
N LEU A 78 2.97 2.12 -36.03
CA LEU A 78 2.92 1.67 -34.64
C LEU A 78 1.62 2.12 -33.97
N GLU A 79 1.03 1.21 -33.21
CA GLU A 79 -0.15 1.48 -32.38
C GLU A 79 0.25 1.58 -30.91
N PHE A 80 -0.30 2.58 -30.23
CA PHE A 80 -0.06 2.87 -28.83
C PHE A 80 -1.38 2.92 -28.08
N LEU A 81 -1.41 2.40 -26.87
CA LEU A 81 -2.52 2.63 -25.96
C LEU A 81 -2.23 3.87 -25.13
N GLN A 82 -3.12 4.85 -25.24
CA GLN A 82 -3.13 6.03 -24.38
C GLN A 82 -4.22 5.85 -23.34
N VAL A 83 -3.86 6.03 -22.07
CA VAL A 83 -4.78 6.03 -20.94
C VAL A 83 -4.58 7.33 -20.18
N ARG A 84 -5.66 7.99 -19.79
CA ARG A 84 -5.64 9.22 -19.02
C ARG A 84 -6.63 9.17 -17.88
N ASN A 85 -6.41 10.02 -16.88
CA ASN A 85 -7.32 10.31 -15.79
C ASN A 85 -7.24 11.82 -15.45
N LEU A 86 -7.79 12.27 -14.32
CA LEU A 86 -7.77 13.69 -13.92
C LEU A 86 -6.36 14.29 -13.78
N HIS A 87 -5.35 13.47 -13.44
CA HIS A 87 -4.03 13.95 -13.04
C HIS A 87 -2.94 13.66 -14.06
N ASN A 88 -3.09 12.59 -14.84
CA ASN A 88 -2.02 12.10 -15.68
C ASN A 88 -2.53 11.46 -16.97
N GLN A 89 -1.67 11.48 -17.98
CA GLN A 89 -1.86 10.75 -19.23
C GLN A 89 -0.60 9.94 -19.53
N VAL A 90 -0.78 8.65 -19.75
CA VAL A 90 0.30 7.74 -20.10
C VAL A 90 0.00 7.13 -21.46
N THR A 91 0.99 7.19 -22.35
CA THR A 91 0.98 6.49 -23.63
C THR A 91 2.02 5.40 -23.57
N PHE A 92 1.66 4.16 -23.88
CA PHE A 92 2.60 3.05 -23.88
C PHE A 92 2.33 2.10 -25.03
N THR A 93 3.40 1.43 -25.46
CA THR A 93 3.31 0.31 -26.40
C THR A 93 3.14 -0.96 -25.57
N PRO A 94 2.07 -1.74 -25.76
CA PRO A 94 1.95 -3.02 -25.10
C PRO A 94 3.06 -3.95 -25.59
N SER A 95 3.87 -4.48 -24.67
CA SER A 95 4.97 -5.39 -25.03
C SER A 95 4.57 -6.85 -24.81
N ASN A 96 4.96 -7.70 -25.76
CA ASN A 96 5.04 -9.17 -25.70
C ASN A 96 3.77 -9.99 -25.42
N PHE A 97 2.61 -9.40 -25.12
CA PHE A 97 1.41 -10.15 -24.74
C PHE A 97 0.09 -9.69 -25.39
N GLY A 98 0.16 -8.86 -26.44
CA GLY A 98 -1.04 -8.45 -27.19
C GLY A 98 -0.84 -7.20 -28.02
N SER A 99 -1.79 -6.98 -28.93
CA SER A 99 -1.96 -5.73 -29.69
C SER A 99 -2.46 -4.59 -28.79
N ALA A 100 -2.40 -3.36 -29.27
CA ALA A 100 -3.05 -2.22 -28.60
C ALA A 100 -4.56 -2.47 -28.40
N LEU A 101 -5.17 -3.24 -29.32
CA LEU A 101 -6.57 -3.64 -29.26
C LEU A 101 -6.86 -4.63 -28.13
N ASP A 102 -5.99 -5.62 -27.88
CA ASP A 102 -6.18 -6.58 -26.79
C ASP A 102 -6.14 -5.88 -25.43
N TRP A 103 -5.21 -4.94 -25.28
CA TRP A 103 -5.11 -4.12 -24.07
C TRP A 103 -6.27 -3.15 -23.91
N ALA A 104 -6.71 -2.53 -24.99
CA ALA A 104 -7.93 -1.72 -25.00
C ALA A 104 -9.15 -2.54 -24.53
N GLY A 105 -9.30 -3.78 -25.03
CA GLY A 105 -10.33 -4.71 -24.57
C GLY A 105 -10.24 -5.01 -23.08
N ALA A 106 -9.03 -5.26 -22.55
CA ALA A 106 -8.82 -5.52 -21.13
C ALA A 106 -9.10 -4.29 -20.24
N VAL A 107 -8.69 -3.09 -20.67
CA VAL A 107 -8.99 -1.83 -19.97
C VAL A 107 -10.49 -1.56 -19.97
N ASN A 108 -11.16 -1.74 -21.12
CA ASN A 108 -12.60 -1.59 -21.22
C ASN A 108 -13.35 -2.57 -20.33
N ALA A 109 -12.93 -3.84 -20.30
CA ALA A 109 -13.52 -4.84 -19.42
C ALA A 109 -13.35 -4.48 -17.93
N ALA A 110 -12.18 -3.94 -17.55
CA ALA A 110 -11.94 -3.47 -16.19
C ALA A 110 -12.80 -2.24 -15.84
N GLN A 111 -12.95 -1.30 -16.78
CA GLN A 111 -13.78 -0.10 -16.59
C GLN A 111 -15.27 -0.42 -16.42
N LEU A 112 -15.76 -1.51 -17.01
CA LEU A 112 -17.15 -1.96 -16.90
C LEU A 112 -17.45 -2.80 -15.65
N THR A 113 -16.46 -3.02 -14.77
CA THR A 113 -16.71 -3.64 -13.46
C THR A 113 -17.48 -2.69 -12.54
N ASN A 114 -18.28 -3.21 -11.62
CA ASN A 114 -19.04 -2.38 -10.68
C ASN A 114 -18.09 -1.50 -9.85
N GLU A 115 -16.97 -2.07 -9.41
CA GLU A 115 -15.97 -1.38 -8.59
C GLU A 115 -15.31 -0.21 -9.33
N ALA A 116 -15.16 -0.30 -10.65
CA ALA A 116 -14.65 0.81 -11.47
C ALA A 116 -15.74 1.83 -11.80
N MET A 117 -16.97 1.37 -12.08
CA MET A 117 -18.09 2.25 -12.40
C MET A 117 -18.40 3.21 -11.25
N ASP A 118 -18.27 2.77 -10.01
CA ASP A 118 -18.38 3.60 -8.80
C ASP A 118 -17.58 4.92 -8.86
N TYR A 119 -16.44 4.92 -9.55
CA TYR A 119 -15.52 6.07 -9.61
C TYR A 119 -15.38 6.68 -11.01
N THR A 120 -15.85 6.00 -12.06
CA THR A 120 -15.73 6.46 -13.45
C THR A 120 -17.00 7.10 -13.99
N VAL A 121 -18.16 6.77 -13.43
CA VAL A 121 -19.43 7.39 -13.81
C VAL A 121 -19.74 8.61 -12.94
N SER A 122 -20.73 9.41 -13.35
CA SER A 122 -21.17 10.54 -12.53
C SER A 122 -22.00 10.03 -11.34
N ASN A 123 -21.59 10.40 -10.13
CA ASN A 123 -22.35 10.17 -8.91
C ASN A 123 -23.17 11.42 -8.53
N ASP A 124 -24.05 11.26 -7.56
CA ASP A 124 -24.88 12.33 -7.00
C ASP A 124 -24.04 13.53 -6.55
N HIS A 125 -24.59 14.74 -6.74
CA HIS A 125 -23.92 16.02 -6.47
C HIS A 125 -22.56 16.21 -7.16
N GLY A 126 -22.24 15.38 -8.15
CA GLY A 126 -20.93 15.39 -8.80
C GLY A 126 -19.80 14.86 -7.90
N SER A 127 -20.13 14.07 -6.87
CA SER A 127 -19.16 13.41 -6.00
C SER A 127 -18.25 12.46 -6.79
N PHE A 128 -17.03 12.26 -6.30
CA PHE A 128 -16.15 11.20 -6.82
C PHE A 128 -16.55 9.81 -6.30
N ALA A 129 -17.26 9.74 -5.18
CA ALA A 129 -17.68 8.51 -4.53
C ALA A 129 -19.19 8.28 -4.73
N PRO A 130 -19.63 7.02 -4.93
CA PRO A 130 -21.03 6.67 -5.05
C PRO A 130 -21.72 6.68 -3.68
N MET A 131 -23.06 6.70 -3.69
CA MET A 131 -23.84 6.50 -2.48
C MET A 131 -23.73 5.03 -2.01
N ARG A 132 -23.41 4.83 -0.72
CA ARG A 132 -23.41 3.50 -0.07
C ARG A 132 -24.56 3.40 0.91
N THR A 133 -25.38 2.37 0.78
CA THR A 133 -26.62 2.20 1.57
C THR A 133 -26.47 1.22 2.73
N ASP A 134 -25.38 0.47 2.78
CA ASP A 134 -25.08 -0.60 3.73
C ASP A 134 -24.03 -0.21 4.79
N SER A 135 -23.73 1.09 4.89
CA SER A 135 -22.74 1.62 5.83
C SER A 135 -23.35 1.85 7.22
N GLN A 136 -22.62 1.45 8.26
CA GLN A 136 -22.96 1.78 9.65
C GLN A 136 -22.36 3.13 10.03
N ILE A 137 -23.17 3.99 10.64
CA ILE A 137 -22.76 5.33 11.05
C ILE A 137 -22.94 5.45 12.56
N LEU A 138 -21.88 5.89 13.24
CA LEU A 138 -21.92 6.28 14.64
C LEU A 138 -21.63 7.78 14.74
N VAL A 139 -22.49 8.51 15.43
CA VAL A 139 -22.33 9.96 15.64
C VAL A 139 -21.62 10.18 16.97
N GLY A 140 -20.42 10.73 16.91
CA GLY A 140 -19.68 11.18 18.10
C GLY A 140 -19.98 12.64 18.40
N ILE A 141 -20.39 12.92 19.64
CA ILE A 141 -20.51 14.28 20.17
C ILE A 141 -19.34 14.50 21.13
N ASP A 142 -18.69 15.66 20.99
CA ASP A 142 -17.50 16.09 21.72
C ASP A 142 -16.24 15.23 21.50
N GLY A 143 -15.11 15.78 21.94
CA GLY A 143 -13.80 15.18 21.72
C GLY A 143 -13.53 13.92 22.53
N ALA A 144 -14.11 13.78 23.73
CA ALA A 144 -13.78 12.68 24.62
C ALA A 144 -14.21 11.31 24.05
N ALA A 145 -15.46 11.19 23.61
CA ALA A 145 -15.96 9.96 23.00
C ALA A 145 -15.29 9.68 21.66
N TYR A 146 -15.14 10.71 20.82
CA TYR A 146 -14.47 10.61 19.52
C TYR A 146 -13.03 10.11 19.65
N MET A 147 -12.20 10.78 20.47
CA MET A 147 -10.78 10.42 20.62
C MET A 147 -10.61 9.05 21.26
N ALA A 148 -11.49 8.65 22.18
CA ALA A 148 -11.46 7.31 22.77
C ALA A 148 -11.73 6.22 21.72
N ALA A 149 -12.72 6.43 20.85
CA ALA A 149 -13.04 5.49 19.77
C ALA A 149 -11.93 5.42 18.71
N VAL A 150 -11.34 6.57 18.35
CA VAL A 150 -10.16 6.64 17.46
C VAL A 150 -9.00 5.83 18.06
N ALA A 151 -8.74 5.99 19.36
CA ALA A 151 -7.67 5.26 20.04
C ALA A 151 -7.88 3.74 20.00
N ASP A 152 -9.10 3.26 20.25
CA ASP A 152 -9.43 1.83 20.19
C ASP A 152 -9.26 1.26 18.79
N ALA A 153 -9.71 1.98 17.77
CA ALA A 153 -9.55 1.56 16.38
C ALA A 153 -8.07 1.52 15.98
N MET A 154 -7.29 2.55 16.31
CA MET A 154 -5.85 2.58 16.04
C MET A 154 -5.10 1.44 16.76
N GLU A 155 -5.45 1.15 18.01
CA GLU A 155 -4.86 0.04 18.76
C GLU A 155 -5.20 -1.32 18.12
N ALA A 156 -6.41 -1.48 17.57
CA ALA A 156 -6.84 -2.68 16.86
C ALA A 156 -6.27 -2.83 15.44
N ALA A 157 -5.71 -1.76 14.85
CA ALA A 157 -5.21 -1.73 13.47
C ALA A 157 -4.19 -2.84 13.18
N ARG A 158 -4.26 -3.45 11.99
CA ARG A 158 -3.35 -4.54 11.57
C ARG A 158 -2.45 -4.16 10.41
N TYR A 159 -2.87 -3.26 9.54
CA TYR A 159 -2.20 -2.99 8.28
C TYR A 159 -1.85 -1.51 8.11
N GLU A 160 -2.82 -0.62 8.28
CA GLU A 160 -2.61 0.80 8.01
C GLU A 160 -3.46 1.72 8.89
N ILE A 161 -2.88 2.88 9.19
CA ILE A 161 -3.53 4.01 9.83
C ILE A 161 -3.21 5.22 8.96
N LEU A 162 -4.23 5.79 8.32
CA LEU A 162 -4.12 7.01 7.54
C LEU A 162 -4.72 8.15 8.34
N ILE A 163 -3.98 9.25 8.49
CA ILE A 163 -4.41 10.44 9.24
C ILE A 163 -4.27 11.64 8.32
N ALA A 164 -5.34 12.41 8.18
CA ALA A 164 -5.28 13.78 7.67
C ALA A 164 -5.88 14.69 8.73
N ASP A 165 -5.13 15.72 9.09
CA ASP A 165 -5.50 16.71 10.10
C ASP A 165 -5.07 18.08 9.59
N TRP A 166 -5.85 19.10 9.91
CA TRP A 166 -5.40 20.48 9.71
C TRP A 166 -4.29 20.82 10.70
N PHE A 167 -4.46 20.35 11.93
CA PHE A 167 -3.44 20.50 12.96
C PHE A 167 -3.36 19.26 13.85
N LEU A 168 -2.17 18.65 13.88
CA LEU A 168 -1.89 17.44 14.65
C LEU A 168 -0.94 17.77 15.79
N SER A 169 -1.28 17.40 17.02
CA SER A 169 -0.37 17.50 18.17
C SER A 169 -0.03 16.09 18.67
N PRO A 170 1.16 15.55 18.34
CA PRO A 170 1.52 14.17 18.67
C PRO A 170 1.46 13.82 20.17
N GLU A 171 1.60 14.80 21.05
CA GLU A 171 1.70 14.60 22.50
C GLU A 171 0.34 14.59 23.23
N ILE A 172 -0.79 14.62 22.51
CA ILE A 172 -2.11 14.54 23.17
C ILE A 172 -2.42 13.13 23.68
N TYR A 173 -3.21 13.07 24.76
CA TYR A 173 -3.82 11.85 25.26
C TYR A 173 -5.23 11.68 24.69
N LEU A 174 -5.45 10.55 24.01
CA LEU A 174 -6.73 10.23 23.37
C LEU A 174 -7.78 9.72 24.37
N LYS A 175 -7.33 9.13 25.49
CA LYS A 175 -8.19 8.69 26.61
C LYS A 175 -7.77 9.37 27.91
N ARG A 176 -8.75 9.79 28.71
CA ARG A 176 -8.55 10.47 29.99
C ARG A 176 -9.52 9.91 31.06
N PRO A 177 -9.14 9.91 32.36
CA PRO A 177 -7.86 10.36 32.91
C PRO A 177 -6.70 9.45 32.46
N TYR A 178 -5.52 10.04 32.30
CA TYR A 178 -4.32 9.30 31.87
C TYR A 178 -3.48 8.94 33.10
N ILE A 179 -3.16 7.67 33.26
CA ILE A 179 -2.30 7.16 34.33
C ILE A 179 -0.86 7.00 33.82
N ASN A 180 -0.72 6.73 32.52
CA ASN A 180 0.55 6.52 31.85
C ASN A 180 0.48 6.99 30.39
N ASP A 181 1.58 6.85 29.67
CA ASP A 181 1.75 7.24 28.27
C ASP A 181 1.10 6.28 27.24
N TYR A 182 0.35 5.26 27.67
CA TYR A 182 -0.18 4.22 26.76
C TYR A 182 -1.10 4.81 25.69
N TRP A 183 -1.98 5.73 26.06
CA TRP A 183 -2.96 6.36 25.17
C TRP A 183 -2.51 7.70 24.58
N ARG A 184 -1.20 8.01 24.66
CA ARG A 184 -0.64 9.18 24.01
C ARG A 184 -0.45 8.91 22.52
N LEU A 185 -0.85 9.84 21.66
CA LEU A 185 -0.96 9.61 20.22
C LEU A 185 0.37 9.18 19.58
N ASP A 186 1.46 9.89 19.84
CA ASP A 186 2.82 9.55 19.37
C ASP A 186 3.25 8.15 19.80
N LYS A 187 2.96 7.75 21.04
CA LYS A 187 3.32 6.45 21.61
C LYS A 187 2.48 5.34 20.99
N LEU A 188 1.18 5.56 20.85
CA LEU A 188 0.26 4.64 20.18
C LEU A 188 0.72 4.38 18.74
N LEU A 189 0.90 5.44 17.94
CA LEU A 189 1.34 5.31 16.56
C LEU A 189 2.71 4.66 16.45
N LYS A 190 3.66 4.97 17.35
CA LYS A 190 4.97 4.31 17.36
C LYS A 190 4.88 2.81 17.65
N ARG A 191 3.96 2.37 18.51
CA ARG A 191 3.74 0.93 18.76
C ARG A 191 3.15 0.23 17.55
N LYS A 192 2.29 0.92 16.78
CA LYS A 192 1.60 0.36 15.62
C LYS A 192 2.40 0.42 14.32
N ALA A 193 3.24 1.44 14.14
CA ALA A 193 3.95 1.68 12.88
C ALA A 193 5.26 0.88 12.77
N VAL A 194 5.38 0.09 11.70
CA VAL A 194 6.65 -0.59 11.31
C VAL A 194 7.36 0.16 10.18
N ILE A 195 6.64 0.96 9.38
CA ILE A 195 7.17 1.71 8.23
C ILE A 195 6.59 3.13 8.26
N ARG A 196 7.43 4.15 8.02
CA ARG A 196 7.02 5.55 7.88
C ARG A 196 7.35 6.01 6.46
N HIS A 197 6.38 6.58 5.75
CA HIS A 197 6.61 7.24 4.46
C HIS A 197 7.46 8.51 4.68
N PRO A 198 8.36 8.90 3.75
CA PRO A 198 9.31 9.99 3.96
C PRO A 198 8.66 11.32 4.38
N SER A 199 9.39 12.04 5.23
CA SER A 199 9.14 13.41 5.63
C SER A 199 9.08 14.34 4.41
N HIS A 200 7.99 15.07 4.25
CA HIS A 200 7.86 16.08 3.20
C HIS A 200 8.86 17.23 3.40
N PHE A 201 9.68 17.49 2.37
CA PHE A 201 10.52 18.67 2.27
C PHE A 201 9.66 19.92 1.96
N ARG A 202 10.07 21.06 2.53
CA ARG A 202 9.50 22.40 2.33
C ARG A 202 9.22 22.71 0.86
N ASP A 203 7.99 23.13 0.55
CA ASP A 203 7.75 24.02 -0.58
C ASP A 203 6.57 24.99 -0.34
N ARG A 204 6.64 26.10 -1.07
CA ARG A 204 5.91 27.38 -1.10
C ARG A 204 4.50 27.47 -0.48
N THR A 205 4.29 28.57 0.26
CA THR A 205 3.03 28.99 0.86
C THR A 205 1.93 29.23 -0.18
N PHE A 206 0.90 28.39 -0.18
CA PHE A 206 -0.40 28.68 -0.80
C PHE A 206 -1.37 29.10 0.32
N ASN A 207 -2.27 30.06 0.05
CA ASN A 207 -3.28 30.53 1.02
C ASN A 207 -4.46 29.55 1.24
N TRP A 208 -4.25 28.26 0.95
CA TRP A 208 -5.21 27.19 1.13
C TRP A 208 -4.67 26.21 2.18
N SER A 209 -5.55 25.58 2.96
CA SER A 209 -5.16 24.57 3.96
C SER A 209 -5.93 23.28 3.72
N HIS A 210 -5.24 22.14 3.90
CA HIS A 210 -5.88 20.85 4.09
C HIS A 210 -6.67 20.91 5.40
N HIS A 211 -8.00 21.03 5.32
CA HIS A 211 -8.85 21.26 6.49
C HIS A 211 -9.65 20.02 6.91
N GLU A 212 -9.56 18.96 6.11
CA GLU A 212 -10.12 17.66 6.44
C GLU A 212 -9.51 17.10 7.73
N LYS A 213 -10.38 16.53 8.58
CA LYS A 213 -9.97 15.74 9.75
C LYS A 213 -10.52 14.35 9.58
N LEU A 214 -9.64 13.39 9.34
CA LEU A 214 -10.01 12.00 9.20
C LEU A 214 -8.94 11.05 9.71
N VAL A 215 -9.40 9.94 10.27
CA VAL A 215 -8.58 8.78 10.59
C VAL A 215 -9.21 7.59 9.90
N VAL A 216 -8.47 6.94 9.01
CA VAL A 216 -8.88 5.68 8.37
C VAL A 216 -8.02 4.56 8.90
N VAL A 217 -8.66 3.51 9.41
CA VAL A 217 -7.99 2.32 9.92
C VAL A 217 -8.32 1.14 9.00
N ASP A 218 -7.28 0.48 8.49
CA ASP A 218 -7.36 -0.73 7.67
C ASP A 218 -8.37 -0.63 6.50
N GLN A 219 -8.52 0.57 5.93
CA GLN A 219 -9.49 0.90 4.86
C GLN A 219 -10.93 0.42 5.12
N SER A 220 -11.31 0.22 6.39
CA SER A 220 -12.59 -0.38 6.78
C SER A 220 -13.34 0.40 7.84
N VAL A 221 -12.64 1.17 8.68
CA VAL A 221 -13.23 2.09 9.65
C VAL A 221 -12.71 3.49 9.36
N VAL A 222 -13.62 4.46 9.27
CA VAL A 222 -13.29 5.86 9.09
C VAL A 222 -13.93 6.70 10.19
N PHE A 223 -13.11 7.57 10.79
CA PHE A 223 -13.53 8.68 11.62
C PHE A 223 -13.36 9.94 10.79
N MET A 224 -14.39 10.78 10.71
CA MET A 224 -14.33 12.04 9.99
C MET A 224 -15.24 13.08 10.65
N GLY A 225 -14.86 14.35 10.60
CA GLY A 225 -15.66 15.43 11.17
C GLY A 225 -14.88 16.71 11.41
N GLY A 226 -15.25 17.44 12.47
CA GLY A 226 -14.67 18.74 12.83
C GLY A 226 -13.58 18.70 13.91
N ILE A 227 -13.22 17.53 14.43
CA ILE A 227 -12.32 17.38 15.59
C ILE A 227 -10.93 16.98 15.11
N ASP A 228 -9.99 17.92 15.13
CA ASP A 228 -8.56 17.63 14.93
C ASP A 228 -7.98 16.84 16.12
N LEU A 229 -7.00 15.98 15.86
CA LEU A 229 -6.21 15.31 16.91
C LEU A 229 -5.13 16.25 17.49
N CYS A 230 -5.57 17.33 18.15
CA CYS A 230 -4.67 18.29 18.79
C CYS A 230 -5.21 18.90 20.10
N PHE A 231 -4.39 19.74 20.73
CA PHE A 231 -4.71 20.38 22.01
C PHE A 231 -6.01 21.20 21.94
N GLY A 232 -6.76 21.21 23.04
CA GLY A 232 -8.01 21.96 23.19
C GLY A 232 -9.24 21.32 22.54
N ARG A 233 -9.11 20.17 21.88
CA ARG A 233 -10.25 19.48 21.22
C ARG A 233 -10.90 18.40 22.07
N TRP A 234 -10.17 17.88 23.06
CA TRP A 234 -10.73 16.92 24.00
C TRP A 234 -11.65 17.67 24.96
N ASP A 235 -12.92 17.29 24.97
CA ASP A 235 -13.92 17.82 25.89
C ASP A 235 -15.02 16.78 26.12
N ARG A 236 -15.79 16.94 27.19
CA ARG A 236 -16.91 16.10 27.56
C ARG A 236 -18.21 16.92 27.47
N PRO A 237 -19.39 16.27 27.48
CA PRO A 237 -20.67 16.98 27.41
C PRO A 237 -20.93 17.96 28.57
N ASP A 238 -20.18 17.85 29.69
CA ASP A 238 -20.27 18.77 30.82
C ASP A 238 -19.49 20.08 30.63
N HIS A 239 -18.64 20.20 29.60
CA HIS A 239 -17.83 21.39 29.27
C HIS A 239 -17.19 22.07 30.50
N PRO A 240 -16.34 21.36 31.28
CA PRO A 240 -15.76 21.87 32.52
C PRO A 240 -14.73 22.99 32.35
#